data_AF-C5CCZ0-F1
#
_entry.id   AF-C5CCZ0-F1
#
_cell.length_a   1.000
_cell.length_b   1.000
_cell.length_c   1.000
_cell.angle_alpha   90.00
_cell.angle_beta   90.00
_cell.angle_gamma   90.00
#
_symmetry.space_group_name_H-M   'P 1'
#
loop_
_entity.id
_entity.type
_entity.pdbx_description
1 polymer ?
#
loop_
_entity_poly.entity_id
_entity_poly.type
_entity_poly.pdbx_seq_one_letter_code
_entity_poly.pdbx_strand_id
1 'polypeptide(L)'
;MTSAPEPTPDQRAYTVRRAPRLTAVLAVALALGLLIALVITTAVHASPTPPADPYSGIPLSFSETFGFAALLSMLGTGVLGLLVWLLLDRRSRSTARTVVLERTDDPAVADVRLDRVDAGAPPARTTPTERTPEQ
;
A
#
# COMPACT_ATOMS: atom_id res chain seq x y z
N MET A 1 36.59 -33.21 -32.47
CA MET A 1 35.57 -33.08 -31.42
C MET A 1 35.69 -31.68 -30.85
N THR A 2 34.86 -30.75 -31.32
CA THR A 2 34.81 -29.37 -30.80
C THR A 2 33.66 -29.32 -29.82
N SER A 3 33.95 -29.16 -28.54
CA SER A 3 32.93 -28.87 -27.53
C SER A 3 32.31 -27.52 -27.84
N ALA A 4 30.98 -27.49 -28.03
CA ALA A 4 30.23 -26.24 -28.12
C ALA A 4 30.42 -25.45 -26.81
N PRO A 5 30.49 -24.10 -26.86
CA PRO A 5 30.58 -23.30 -25.64
C PRO A 5 29.34 -23.57 -24.79
N GLU A 6 29.56 -23.90 -23.51
CA GLU A 6 28.48 -24.08 -22.55
C GLU A 6 27.68 -22.77 -22.48
N PRO A 7 26.33 -22.80 -22.59
CA PRO A 7 25.52 -21.60 -22.47
C PRO A 7 25.76 -21.00 -21.08
N THR A 8 26.42 -19.84 -21.04
CA THR A 8 26.67 -19.14 -19.78
C THR A 8 25.30 -18.67 -19.26
N PRO A 9 24.84 -19.11 -18.08
CA PRO A 9 23.56 -18.69 -17.57
C PRO A 9 23.51 -17.16 -17.46
N ASP A 10 22.49 -16.54 -18.05
CA ASP A 10 22.26 -15.09 -18.02
C ASP A 10 21.83 -14.70 -16.59
N GLN A 11 22.80 -14.64 -15.69
CA GLN A 11 22.61 -14.25 -14.30
C GLN A 11 22.61 -12.73 -14.20
N ARG A 12 21.45 -12.15 -13.87
CA ARG A 12 21.32 -10.71 -13.60
C ARG A 12 21.06 -10.48 -12.12
N ALA A 13 21.88 -9.63 -11.51
CA ALA A 13 21.63 -9.13 -10.17
C ALA A 13 20.52 -8.07 -10.21
N TYR A 14 19.41 -8.31 -9.49
CA TYR A 14 18.36 -7.33 -9.28
C TYR A 14 18.31 -6.89 -7.82
N THR A 15 18.07 -5.61 -7.60
CA THR A 15 17.83 -5.08 -6.25
C THR A 15 16.33 -5.08 -5.99
N VAL A 16 15.87 -5.93 -5.07
CA VAL A 16 14.46 -5.95 -4.66
C VAL A 16 14.29 -5.07 -3.43
N ARG A 17 13.41 -4.07 -3.53
CA ARG A 17 13.09 -3.16 -2.43
C ARG A 17 11.60 -3.21 -2.11
N ARG A 18 11.24 -3.50 -0.86
CA ARG A 18 9.87 -3.31 -0.35
C ARG A 18 9.64 -1.84 -0.07
N ALA A 19 9.01 -1.12 -1.01
CA ALA A 19 8.58 0.25 -0.78
C ALA A 19 7.42 0.28 0.24
N PRO A 20 7.47 1.12 1.29
CA PRO A 20 6.34 1.31 2.18
C PRO A 20 5.17 1.94 1.42
N ARG A 21 3.95 1.42 1.64
CA ARG A 21 2.74 1.86 0.93
C ARG A 21 2.36 3.28 1.35
N LEU A 22 2.71 4.27 0.54
CA LEU A 22 2.37 5.68 0.76
C LEU A 22 0.86 5.89 0.90
N THR A 23 0.08 5.23 0.04
CA THR A 23 -1.38 5.33 0.02
C THR A 23 -2.00 4.93 1.36
N ALA A 24 -1.50 3.88 2.01
CA ALA A 24 -1.99 3.43 3.31
C ALA A 24 -1.68 4.46 4.42
N VAL A 25 -0.46 5.02 4.43
CA VAL A 25 -0.07 6.01 5.45
C VAL A 25 -0.89 7.29 5.30
N LEU A 26 -1.05 7.79 4.07
CA LEU A 26 -1.85 8.99 3.81
C LEU A 26 -3.33 8.76 4.13
N ALA A 27 -3.90 7.61 3.78
CA ALA A 27 -5.30 7.31 4.11
C ALA A 27 -5.55 7.35 5.62
N VAL A 28 -4.67 6.73 6.42
CA VAL A 28 -4.77 6.76 7.89
C VAL A 28 -4.60 8.18 8.42
N ALA A 29 -3.64 8.95 7.89
CA ALA A 29 -3.41 10.33 8.32
C ALA A 29 -4.61 11.24 8.04
N LEU A 30 -5.22 11.12 6.87
CA LEU A 30 -6.41 11.91 6.50
C LEU A 30 -7.64 11.50 7.32
N ALA A 31 -7.83 10.20 7.55
CA ALA A 31 -8.88 9.70 8.44
C ALA A 31 -8.72 10.23 9.88
N LEU A 32 -7.48 10.24 10.39
CA LEU A 32 -7.18 10.83 11.69
C LEU A 32 -7.45 12.34 11.71
N GLY A 33 -7.14 13.06 10.62
CA GLY A 33 -7.44 14.48 10.46
C GLY A 33 -8.95 14.77 10.53
N LEU A 34 -9.77 13.94 9.89
CA LEU A 34 -11.24 14.00 9.99
C LEU A 34 -11.74 13.79 11.42
N LEU A 35 -11.21 12.79 12.11
CA LEU A 35 -11.58 12.51 13.49
C LEU A 35 -11.21 13.68 14.41
N ILE A 36 -10.02 14.24 14.26
CA ILE A 36 -9.58 15.42 15.02
C ILE A 36 -10.50 16.61 14.74
N ALA A 37 -10.80 16.89 13.48
CA ALA A 37 -11.69 17.98 13.10
C ALA A 37 -13.10 17.83 13.69
N LEU A 38 -13.63 16.60 13.69
CA LEU A 38 -14.92 16.31 14.30
C LEU A 38 -14.90 16.59 15.81
N VAL A 39 -13.87 16.11 16.52
CA VAL A 39 -13.70 16.34 17.96
C VAL A 39 -13.56 17.82 18.30
N ILE A 40 -12.76 18.57 17.52
CA ILE A 40 -12.60 20.02 17.71
C ILE A 40 -13.94 20.72 17.51
N THR A 41 -14.66 20.40 16.42
CA THR A 41 -15.91 21.06 16.08
C THR A 41 -16.98 20.82 17.14
N THR A 42 -17.12 19.57 17.60
CA THR A 42 -18.09 19.22 18.65
C THR A 42 -17.74 19.88 19.97
N ALA A 43 -16.47 19.90 20.35
CA ALA A 43 -16.01 20.55 21.58
C ALA A 43 -16.31 22.07 21.57
N VAL A 44 -16.05 22.74 20.45
CA VAL A 44 -16.27 24.19 20.31
C VAL A 44 -17.76 24.53 20.29
N HIS A 45 -18.60 23.71 19.65
CA HIS A 45 -20.06 23.92 19.63
C HIS A 45 -20.77 23.52 20.92
N ALA A 46 -20.17 22.64 21.74
CA ALA A 46 -20.68 22.31 23.07
C ALA A 46 -20.34 23.39 24.13
N SER A 47 -19.47 24.35 23.79
CA SER A 47 -19.08 25.45 24.68
C SER A 47 -20.23 26.44 24.92
N PRO A 48 -20.32 27.09 26.10
CA PRO A 48 -21.36 28.09 26.39
C PRO A 48 -21.34 29.30 25.44
N THR A 49 -20.20 29.57 24.83
CA THR A 49 -19.98 30.61 23.82
C THR A 49 -19.62 29.94 22.50
N PRO A 50 -20.60 29.72 21.60
CA PRO A 50 -20.35 29.13 20.30
C PRO A 50 -19.44 30.03 19.44
N PRO A 51 -18.77 29.46 18.44
CA PRO A 51 -17.89 30.22 17.57
C PRO A 51 -18.71 31.20 16.72
N ALA A 52 -18.19 32.41 16.54
CA ALA A 52 -18.78 33.43 15.69
C ALA A 52 -17.71 33.99 14.74
N ASP A 53 -18.14 34.47 13.58
CA ASP A 53 -17.27 35.17 12.65
C ASP A 53 -16.73 36.46 13.32
N PRO A 54 -15.40 36.63 13.42
CA PRO A 54 -14.80 37.81 14.04
C PRO A 54 -15.12 39.13 13.33
N TYR A 55 -15.54 39.11 12.06
CA TYR A 55 -15.83 40.32 11.30
C TYR A 55 -17.31 40.73 11.36
N SER A 56 -18.23 39.78 11.23
CA SER A 56 -19.67 40.06 11.25
C SER A 56 -20.33 39.83 12.62
N GLY A 57 -19.69 39.09 13.53
CA GLY A 57 -20.28 38.65 14.80
C GLY A 57 -21.38 37.60 14.64
N ILE A 58 -21.63 37.12 13.42
CA ILE A 58 -22.66 36.10 13.14
C ILE A 58 -22.15 34.73 13.64
N PRO A 59 -22.96 33.96 14.38
CA PRO A 59 -22.60 32.62 14.80
C PRO A 59 -22.29 31.71 13.60
N LEU A 60 -21.17 31.00 13.68
CA LEU A 60 -20.80 30.03 12.66
C LEU A 60 -21.63 28.76 12.82
N SER A 61 -22.11 28.21 11.71
CA SER A 61 -22.75 26.90 11.72
C SER A 61 -21.74 25.78 12.00
N PHE A 62 -22.26 24.64 12.44
CA PHE A 62 -21.47 23.43 12.65
C PHE A 62 -20.75 23.00 11.36
N SER A 63 -21.43 23.05 10.21
CA SER A 63 -20.86 22.69 8.91
C SER A 63 -19.72 23.60 8.48
N GLU A 64 -19.83 24.92 8.68
CA GLU A 64 -18.78 25.87 8.33
C GLU A 64 -17.53 25.64 9.19
N THR A 65 -17.74 25.49 10.51
CA THR A 65 -16.65 25.23 11.44
C THR A 65 -15.99 23.87 11.17
N PHE A 66 -16.80 22.82 10.94
CA PHE A 66 -16.29 21.49 10.60
C PHE A 66 -15.50 21.49 9.30
N GLY A 67 -16.00 22.15 8.25
CA GLY A 67 -15.32 22.23 6.97
C GLY A 67 -13.93 22.86 7.11
N PHE A 68 -13.84 23.98 7.81
CA PHE A 68 -12.57 24.66 8.04
C PHE A 68 -11.62 23.83 8.93
N ALA A 69 -12.13 23.27 10.03
CA ALA A 69 -11.36 22.40 10.91
C ALA A 69 -10.86 21.13 10.20
N ALA A 70 -11.67 20.54 9.31
CA ALA A 70 -11.32 19.36 8.53
C ALA A 70 -10.18 19.66 7.57
N LEU A 71 -10.24 20.77 6.84
CA LEU A 71 -9.17 21.19 5.93
C LEU A 71 -7.84 21.39 6.65
N LEU A 72 -7.83 22.14 7.76
CA LEU A 72 -6.62 22.38 8.53
C LEU A 72 -6.07 21.11 9.19
N SER A 73 -6.95 20.28 9.76
CA SER A 73 -6.55 19.05 10.43
C SER A 73 -6.00 18.03 9.44
N MET A 74 -6.66 17.83 8.30
CA MET A 74 -6.17 16.97 7.22
C MET A 74 -4.84 17.44 6.67
N LEU A 75 -4.65 18.75 6.49
CA LEU A 75 -3.37 19.29 6.04
C LEU A 75 -2.27 18.99 7.06
N GLY A 76 -2.52 19.29 8.34
CA GLY A 76 -1.57 19.03 9.43
C GLY A 76 -1.23 17.56 9.60
N THR A 77 -2.24 16.67 9.67
CA THR A 77 -2.01 15.23 9.79
C THR A 77 -1.43 14.64 8.51
N GLY A 78 -1.81 15.13 7.34
CA GLY A 78 -1.27 14.71 6.05
C GLY A 78 0.23 14.99 5.94
N VAL A 79 0.67 16.20 6.30
CA VAL A 79 2.10 16.55 6.37
C VAL A 79 2.81 15.65 7.37
N LEU A 80 2.25 15.45 8.57
CA LEU A 80 2.85 14.58 9.58
C LEU A 80 2.93 13.13 9.11
N GLY A 81 1.89 12.63 8.45
CA GLY A 81 1.84 11.30 7.85
C GLY A 81 2.90 11.13 6.76
N LEU A 82 3.13 12.17 5.96
CA LEU A 82 4.19 12.16 4.95
C LEU A 82 5.59 12.12 5.59
N LEU A 83 5.81 12.87 6.68
CA LEU A 83 7.06 12.81 7.44
C LEU A 83 7.29 11.41 8.05
N VAL A 84 6.24 10.80 8.61
CA VAL A 84 6.29 9.42 9.12
C VAL A 84 6.60 8.45 7.99
N TRP A 85 5.96 8.59 6.83
CA TRP A 85 6.24 7.77 5.66
C TRP A 85 7.69 7.91 5.19
N LEU A 86 8.23 9.14 5.12
CA LEU A 86 9.63 9.37 4.77
C LEU A 86 10.60 8.69 5.74
N LEU A 87 10.29 8.70 7.03
CA LEU A 87 11.08 8.01 8.04
C LEU A 87 11.05 6.48 7.84
N LEU A 88 9.88 5.92 7.54
CA LEU A 88 9.72 4.51 7.19
C LEU A 88 10.43 4.16 5.86
N ASP A 89 10.36 5.05 4.87
CA ASP A 89 11.06 4.90 3.58
C ASP A 89 12.56 4.84 3.78
N ARG A 90 13.11 5.71 4.64
CA ARG A 90 14.53 5.74 4.99
C ARG A 90 14.98 4.47 5.70
N ARG A 91 14.18 3.96 6.65
CA ARG A 91 14.44 2.65 7.30
C ARG A 91 14.33 1.49 6.33
N SER A 92 13.41 1.54 5.36
CA SER A 92 13.29 0.49 4.35
C SER A 92 14.52 0.44 3.43
N ARG A 93 15.16 1.58 3.13
CA ARG A 93 16.37 1.61 2.29
C ARG A 93 17.55 0.83 2.88
N SER A 94 17.67 0.69 4.21
CA SER A 94 18.73 -0.13 4.80
C SER A 94 18.50 -1.64 4.65
N THR A 95 17.31 -2.06 4.23
CA THR A 95 16.94 -3.48 4.06
C THR A 95 16.82 -3.86 2.58
N ALA A 96 17.51 -3.13 1.70
CA ALA A 96 17.63 -3.54 0.31
C ALA A 96 18.45 -4.85 0.24
N ARG A 97 17.87 -5.90 -0.35
CA ARG A 97 18.57 -7.16 -0.62
C ARG A 97 18.81 -7.28 -2.12
N THR A 98 20.05 -7.56 -2.50
CA THR A 98 20.41 -7.95 -3.85
C THR A 98 20.06 -9.43 -4.03
N VAL A 99 19.26 -9.74 -5.04
CA VAL A 99 18.90 -11.11 -5.40
C VAL A 99 19.45 -11.36 -6.81
N VAL A 100 20.15 -12.48 -7.00
CA VAL A 100 20.60 -12.90 -8.33
C VAL A 100 19.45 -13.69 -8.95
N LEU A 101 18.95 -13.24 -10.09
CA LEU A 101 17.99 -13.99 -10.89
C LEU A 101 18.74 -14.68 -12.02
N GLU A 102 18.50 -15.97 -12.13
CA GLU A 102 18.95 -16.78 -13.26
C GLU A 102 17.76 -17.03 -14.17
N ARG A 103 17.94 -16.74 -15.45
CA ARG A 103 16.91 -17.04 -16.45
C ARG A 103 16.90 -18.55 -16.69
N THR A 104 15.81 -19.20 -16.30
CA THR A 104 15.51 -20.59 -16.66
C THR A 104 14.39 -20.65 -17.69
N ASP A 105 14.53 -21.54 -18.68
CA ASP A 105 13.49 -21.84 -19.66
C ASP A 105 12.53 -22.94 -19.14
N ASP A 106 12.88 -23.62 -18.05
CA ASP A 106 12.03 -24.62 -17.39
C ASP A 106 11.22 -23.96 -16.25
N PRO A 107 9.89 -23.78 -16.43
CA PRO A 107 9.04 -23.18 -15.41
C PRO A 107 8.91 -24.04 -14.13
N ALA A 108 9.20 -25.35 -14.19
CA ALA A 108 9.14 -26.22 -13.03
C ALA A 108 10.32 -26.03 -12.06
N VAL A 109 11.42 -25.45 -12.56
CA VAL A 109 12.67 -25.20 -11.81
C VAL A 109 12.74 -23.76 -11.30
N ALA A 110 11.78 -22.90 -11.66
CA ALA A 110 11.72 -21.54 -11.15
C ALA A 110 11.31 -21.50 -9.67
N ASP A 111 12.28 -21.24 -8.78
CA ASP A 111 12.08 -21.15 -7.32
C ASP A 111 11.06 -20.09 -6.88
N VAL A 112 10.87 -19.05 -7.70
CA VAL A 112 9.77 -18.09 -7.54
C VAL A 112 8.65 -18.51 -8.49
N ARG A 113 7.65 -19.22 -7.98
CA ARG A 113 6.41 -19.46 -8.73
C ARG A 113 5.87 -18.13 -9.25
N LEU A 114 5.93 -17.97 -10.57
CA LEU A 114 5.13 -16.99 -11.30
C LEU A 114 3.69 -17.52 -11.33
N ASP A 115 3.05 -17.68 -10.17
CA ASP A 115 1.61 -17.86 -10.16
C ASP A 115 1.04 -16.54 -10.69
N ARG A 116 0.76 -16.55 -12.00
CA ARG A 116 -0.08 -15.56 -12.66
C ARG A 116 -1.33 -15.51 -11.80
N VAL A 117 -1.46 -14.46 -11.00
CA VAL A 117 -2.70 -14.11 -10.30
C VAL A 117 -3.82 -14.34 -11.30
N ASP A 118 -4.65 -15.33 -10.98
CA ASP A 118 -5.68 -15.88 -11.84
C ASP A 118 -6.41 -14.78 -12.59
N ALA A 119 -6.06 -14.60 -13.87
CA ALA A 119 -6.96 -13.98 -14.82
C ALA A 119 -8.06 -15.00 -15.09
N GLY A 120 -9.04 -15.01 -14.17
CA GLY A 120 -10.34 -15.67 -14.21
C GLY A 120 -10.50 -16.89 -15.10
N ALA A 121 -10.48 -18.08 -14.48
CA ALA A 121 -11.34 -19.19 -14.88
C ALA A 121 -11.36 -20.30 -13.80
N PRO A 122 -12.47 -20.52 -13.09
CA PRO A 122 -12.83 -21.87 -12.65
C PRO A 122 -13.61 -22.57 -13.79
N PRO A 123 -13.79 -23.91 -13.83
CA PRO A 123 -13.16 -25.06 -13.16
C PRO A 123 -12.58 -26.06 -14.22
N ALA A 124 -12.05 -27.22 -13.87
CA ALA A 124 -12.82 -28.48 -13.94
C ALA A 124 -12.10 -29.58 -13.18
N ARG A 125 -12.78 -30.17 -12.19
CA ARG A 125 -12.34 -31.40 -11.54
C ARG A 125 -12.67 -32.56 -12.50
N THR A 126 -11.68 -33.10 -13.20
CA THR A 126 -11.83 -34.39 -13.88
C THR A 126 -11.30 -35.48 -12.96
N THR A 127 -12.23 -36.26 -12.40
CA THR A 127 -11.96 -37.54 -11.74
C THR A 127 -11.15 -38.45 -12.67
N PRO A 128 -9.99 -38.99 -12.23
CA PRO A 128 -9.31 -40.02 -13.00
C PRO A 128 -10.20 -41.26 -13.09
N THR A 129 -10.61 -41.58 -14.31
CA THR A 129 -11.19 -42.87 -14.66
C THR A 129 -10.15 -43.95 -14.37
N GLU A 130 -10.38 -44.73 -13.32
CA GLU A 130 -9.71 -46.01 -13.09
C GLU A 130 -9.92 -46.90 -14.34
N ARG A 131 -8.83 -47.26 -15.03
CA ARG A 131 -8.81 -48.40 -15.94
C ARG A 131 -7.67 -49.33 -15.53
N THR A 132 -8.10 -50.37 -14.84
CA THR A 132 -7.62 -51.75 -14.68
C THR A 132 -6.28 -52.15 -15.33
N PRO A 133 -5.39 -52.83 -14.59
CA PRO A 133 -4.20 -53.45 -15.16
C PRO A 133 -4.57 -54.75 -15.88
N GLU A 134 -4.17 -54.88 -17.14
CA GLU A 134 -4.09 -56.15 -17.85
C GLU A 134 -2.61 -56.55 -17.92
N GLN A 135 -2.32 -57.62 -17.17
CA GLN A 135 -1.28 -58.66 -17.34
C GLN A 135 0.18 -58.33 -17.00
#